data_AF-A0A1Q3V5Q2-F1
#
_entry.id   AF-A0A1Q3V5Q2-F1
#
_cell.length_a   1.000
_cell.length_b   1.000
_cell.length_c   1.000
_cell.angle_alpha   90.00
_cell.angle_beta   90.00
_cell.angle_gamma   90.00
#
_symmetry.space_group_name_H-M   'P 1'
#
loop_
_entity.id
_entity.type
_entity.pdbx_description
1 polymer ?
#
loop_
_entity_poly.entity_id
_entity_poly.type
_entity_poly.pdbx_seq_one_letter_code
_entity_poly.pdbx_strand_id
1 'polypeptide(L)'
;MGWKAVRDHYRIGHIVQVVPEKGICIGSPYVHDIIVISLDRGEITRVWQDDGRGELGRYVREMREDPFKLAELVAAEDVFERSIPVFTYEGGLIIEKQCEELGWPNVTHDGAMQFDNSFSPDAGIVRIWAIDNARAGISWMTDHIAEEEAKLAEFRARLAQREADLRLLMEALPE
;
A
#
# COMPACT_ATOMS: atom_id res chain seq x y z
N MET A 1 9.33 -3.75 15.62
CA MET A 1 8.06 -3.01 15.54
C MET A 1 7.00 -3.94 16.04
N GLY A 2 6.24 -3.51 17.04
CA GLY A 2 5.38 -4.39 17.84
C GLY A 2 3.94 -4.44 17.36
N TRP A 3 3.69 -4.78 16.08
CA TRP A 3 2.31 -4.85 15.59
C TRP A 3 1.56 -6.03 16.20
N LYS A 4 2.25 -7.14 16.44
CA LYS A 4 1.71 -8.32 17.12
C LYS A 4 1.48 -8.01 18.60
N ALA A 5 2.40 -7.32 19.25
CA ALA A 5 2.26 -6.86 20.62
C ALA A 5 1.01 -5.98 20.81
N VAL A 6 0.76 -5.04 19.89
CA VAL A 6 -0.46 -4.22 19.87
C VAL A 6 -1.70 -5.08 19.68
N ARG A 7 -1.71 -5.97 18.68
CA ARG A 7 -2.83 -6.89 18.40
C ARG A 7 -3.20 -7.70 19.63
N ASP A 8 -2.20 -8.34 20.24
CA ASP A 8 -2.39 -9.29 21.34
C ASP A 8 -2.80 -8.57 22.62
N HIS A 9 -2.17 -7.43 22.95
CA HIS A 9 -2.49 -6.66 24.16
C HIS A 9 -3.94 -6.17 24.18
N TYR A 10 -4.40 -5.56 23.08
CA TYR A 10 -5.76 -5.02 22.98
C TYR A 10 -6.81 -6.07 22.58
N ARG A 11 -6.38 -7.32 22.33
CA ARG A 11 -7.23 -8.44 21.92
C ARG A 11 -8.01 -8.07 20.65
N ILE A 12 -7.28 -7.62 19.64
CA ILE A 12 -7.85 -7.16 18.38
C ILE A 12 -8.28 -8.38 17.56
N GLY A 13 -9.58 -8.50 17.30
CA GLY A 13 -10.15 -9.54 16.42
C GLY A 13 -10.32 -9.10 14.97
N HIS A 14 -10.04 -7.83 14.69
CA HIS A 14 -9.99 -7.27 13.34
C HIS A 14 -8.65 -7.59 12.67
N ILE A 15 -8.58 -7.40 11.36
CA ILE A 15 -7.33 -7.58 10.62
C ILE A 15 -6.34 -6.51 11.05
N VAL A 16 -5.11 -6.92 11.39
CA VAL A 16 -3.99 -6.03 11.70
C VAL A 16 -2.91 -6.24 10.66
N GLN A 17 -2.45 -5.17 10.02
CA GLN A 17 -1.33 -5.18 9.08
C GLN A 17 -0.47 -3.93 9.23
N VAL A 18 0.78 -4.00 8.78
CA VAL A 18 1.69 -2.86 8.72
C VAL A 18 1.73 -2.36 7.28
N VAL A 19 1.44 -1.08 7.10
CA VAL A 19 1.53 -0.39 5.82
C VAL A 19 2.59 0.71 5.99
N PRO A 20 3.78 0.58 5.35
CA PRO A 20 4.93 1.47 5.63
C PRO A 20 4.61 2.96 5.55
N GLU A 21 3.78 3.37 4.60
CA GLU A 21 3.39 4.75 4.37
C GLU A 21 2.25 5.27 5.27
N LYS A 22 1.58 4.37 6.02
CA LYS A 22 0.46 4.74 6.91
C LYS A 22 0.73 4.46 8.37
N GLY A 23 1.14 3.25 8.70
CA GLY A 23 1.16 2.76 10.07
C GLY A 23 0.68 1.32 10.25
N ILE A 24 0.45 0.95 11.51
CA ILE A 24 -0.30 -0.26 11.87
C ILE A 24 -1.76 0.06 11.57
N CYS A 25 -2.33 -0.65 10.60
CA CYS A 25 -3.71 -0.52 10.18
C CYS A 25 -4.54 -1.63 10.80
N ILE A 26 -5.63 -1.26 11.47
CA ILE A 26 -6.63 -2.18 12.02
C ILE A 26 -7.93 -1.99 11.24
N GLY A 27 -8.46 -3.08 10.69
CA GLY A 27 -9.63 -2.98 9.84
C GLY A 27 -10.30 -4.30 9.46
N SER A 28 -11.06 -4.22 8.38
CA SER A 28 -11.79 -5.33 7.78
C SER A 28 -11.23 -5.65 6.39
N PRO A 29 -11.67 -6.75 5.75
CA PRO A 29 -11.31 -7.04 4.37
C PRO A 29 -11.76 -5.96 3.38
N TYR A 30 -12.78 -5.16 3.72
CA TYR A 30 -13.33 -4.10 2.87
C TYR A 30 -12.67 -2.73 3.11
N VAL A 31 -12.37 -2.41 4.37
CA VAL A 31 -11.69 -1.17 4.78
C VAL A 31 -10.58 -1.54 5.74
N HIS A 32 -9.34 -1.52 5.26
CA HIS A 32 -8.19 -1.99 6.04
C HIS A 32 -7.66 -0.95 7.04
N ASP A 33 -7.93 0.34 6.82
CA ASP A 33 -7.38 1.47 7.58
C ASP A 33 -8.46 2.17 8.42
N ILE A 34 -9.33 1.39 9.07
CA ILE A 34 -10.38 1.95 9.95
C ILE A 34 -9.73 2.65 11.15
N ILE A 35 -8.74 2.02 11.79
CA ILE A 35 -7.87 2.66 12.78
C ILE A 35 -6.44 2.60 12.25
N VAL A 36 -5.71 3.71 12.35
CA VAL A 36 -4.30 3.77 11.97
C VAL A 36 -3.48 4.26 13.16
N ILE A 37 -2.41 3.55 13.47
CA ILE A 37 -1.45 3.88 14.53
C ILE A 37 -0.09 4.14 13.89
N SER A 38 0.55 5.26 14.22
CA SER A 38 1.85 5.61 13.65
C SER A 38 2.97 4.68 14.14
N LEU A 39 3.93 4.38 13.27
CA LEU A 39 5.03 3.46 13.58
C LEU A 39 6.12 4.11 14.44
N ASP A 40 6.21 5.43 14.40
CA ASP A 40 7.26 6.22 15.04
C ASP A 40 6.93 6.59 16.49
N ARG A 41 5.68 6.95 16.76
CA ARG A 41 5.21 7.45 18.05
C ARG A 41 4.24 6.51 18.76
N GLY A 42 3.63 5.57 18.03
CA GLY A 42 2.52 4.78 18.53
C GLY A 42 1.30 5.62 18.90
N GLU A 43 0.99 6.62 18.07
CA GLU A 43 -0.19 7.47 18.24
C GLU A 43 -1.29 7.07 17.25
N ILE A 44 -2.55 7.16 17.66
CA ILE A 44 -3.67 6.98 16.72
C ILE A 44 -3.71 8.19 15.78
N THR A 45 -3.42 7.97 14.50
CA THR A 45 -3.43 9.03 13.46
C THR A 45 -4.77 9.10 12.72
N ARG A 46 -5.57 8.04 12.77
CA ARG A 46 -6.88 7.99 12.11
C ARG A 46 -7.85 7.05 12.82
N VAL A 47 -9.11 7.47 12.87
CA VAL A 47 -10.27 6.61 13.20
C VAL A 47 -11.37 6.95 12.18
N TRP A 48 -11.78 5.96 11.38
CA TRP A 48 -12.86 6.11 10.42
C TRP A 48 -14.20 5.82 11.10
N GLN A 49 -15.09 6.82 11.12
CA GLN A 49 -16.41 6.77 11.78
C GLN A 49 -16.33 6.31 13.25
N ASP A 50 -15.86 7.21 14.12
CA ASP A 50 -15.86 6.99 15.58
C ASP A 50 -17.28 7.13 16.14
N ASP A 51 -18.08 6.06 16.05
CA ASP A 51 -19.39 6.00 16.71
C ASP A 51 -19.29 5.47 18.17
N GLY A 52 -18.07 5.09 18.59
CA GLY A 52 -17.77 4.56 19.91
C GLY A 52 -18.39 3.20 20.23
N ARG A 53 -18.99 2.52 19.24
CA ARG A 53 -19.72 1.26 19.43
C ARG A 53 -18.89 0.05 18.97
N GLY A 54 -19.22 -1.10 19.55
CA GLY A 54 -18.59 -2.37 19.20
C GLY A 54 -17.11 -2.47 19.57
N GLU A 55 -16.45 -3.45 18.96
CA GLU A 55 -15.05 -3.78 19.25
C GLU A 55 -14.07 -2.68 18.82
N LEU A 56 -14.28 -2.03 17.66
CA LEU A 56 -13.41 -0.94 17.22
C LEU A 56 -13.44 0.25 18.19
N GLY A 57 -14.63 0.63 18.67
CA GLY A 57 -14.78 1.65 19.71
C GLY A 57 -14.12 1.25 21.03
N ARG A 58 -14.13 -0.05 21.37
CA ARG A 58 -13.38 -0.58 22.53
C ARG A 58 -11.88 -0.37 22.35
N TYR A 59 -11.30 -0.76 21.22
CA TYR A 59 -9.86 -0.62 20.98
C TYR A 59 -9.42 0.84 21.11
N VAL A 60 -10.13 1.76 20.45
CA VAL A 60 -9.82 3.19 20.47
C VAL A 60 -9.89 3.75 21.89
N ARG A 61 -10.90 3.37 22.68
CA ARG A 61 -11.02 3.81 24.07
C ARG A 61 -9.86 3.29 24.93
N GLU A 62 -9.57 2.00 24.89
CA GLU A 62 -8.46 1.39 25.66
C GLU A 62 -7.10 2.02 25.29
N MET A 63 -6.87 2.29 23.99
CA MET A 63 -5.65 2.95 23.50
C MET A 63 -5.55 4.41 23.93
N ARG A 64 -6.67 5.15 23.98
CA ARG A 64 -6.71 6.56 24.42
C ARG A 64 -6.62 6.70 25.94
N GLU A 65 -7.06 5.70 26.70
CA GLU A 65 -6.94 5.67 28.16
C GLU A 65 -5.47 5.56 28.60
N ASP A 66 -4.64 4.82 27.85
CA ASP A 66 -3.21 4.69 28.10
C ASP A 66 -2.36 4.82 26.81
N PRO A 67 -2.14 6.06 26.34
CA PRO A 67 -1.35 6.31 25.12
C PRO A 67 0.14 5.96 25.30
N PHE A 68 0.65 5.98 26.53
CA PHE A 68 2.04 5.57 26.80
C PHE A 68 2.22 4.08 26.62
N LYS A 69 1.22 3.28 27.04
CA LYS A 69 1.25 1.84 26.78
C LYS A 69 1.17 1.53 25.29
N LEU A 70 0.36 2.25 24.53
CA LEU A 70 0.31 2.06 23.08
C LEU A 70 1.68 2.34 22.43
N ALA A 71 2.32 3.46 22.79
CA ALA A 71 3.66 3.80 22.31
C ALA A 71 4.71 2.74 22.69
N GLU A 72 4.68 2.25 23.93
CA GLU A 72 5.55 1.16 24.40
C GLU A 72 5.37 -0.11 23.57
N LEU A 73 4.13 -0.52 23.31
CA LEU A 73 3.82 -1.73 22.53
C LEU A 73 4.30 -1.59 21.08
N VAL A 74 4.10 -0.43 20.44
CA VAL A 74 4.55 -0.19 19.07
C VAL A 74 6.08 -0.24 18.96
N ALA A 75 6.78 0.30 19.96
CA ALA A 75 8.24 0.28 20.02
C ALA A 75 8.82 -1.11 20.35
N ALA A 76 8.03 -2.01 20.95
CA ALA A 76 8.49 -3.34 21.31
C ALA A 76 8.88 -4.18 20.08
N GLU A 77 9.78 -5.14 20.29
CA GLU A 77 10.05 -6.19 19.32
C GLU A 77 8.99 -7.29 19.45
N ASP A 78 8.40 -7.67 18.32
CA ASP A 78 7.45 -8.78 18.29
C ASP A 78 8.17 -10.12 18.48
N VAL A 79 7.51 -11.03 19.19
CA VAL A 79 7.97 -12.41 19.38
C VAL A 79 7.05 -13.34 18.60
N PHE A 80 7.64 -14.16 17.74
CA PHE A 80 6.94 -15.13 16.90
C PHE A 80 7.26 -16.55 17.35
N GLU A 81 6.24 -17.41 17.44
CA GLU A 81 6.34 -18.82 17.80
C GLU A 81 6.86 -19.67 16.63
N ARG A 82 6.65 -19.20 15.40
CA ARG A 82 7.02 -19.88 14.16
C ARG A 82 7.57 -18.90 13.14
N SER A 83 8.49 -19.40 12.32
CA SER A 83 9.09 -18.69 11.19
C SER A 83 9.00 -19.59 9.97
N ILE A 84 7.86 -19.52 9.29
CA ILE A 84 7.59 -20.22 8.03
C ILE A 84 8.01 -19.29 6.90
N PRO A 85 8.85 -19.74 5.96
CA PRO A 85 9.20 -18.94 4.79
C PRO A 85 7.97 -18.78 3.89
N VAL A 86 7.74 -17.55 3.44
CA VAL A 86 6.74 -17.19 2.44
C VAL A 86 7.35 -16.17 1.48
N PHE A 87 7.06 -16.31 0.20
CA PHE A 87 7.68 -15.51 -0.85
C PHE A 87 6.69 -14.51 -1.43
N THR A 88 7.21 -13.35 -1.81
CA THR A 88 6.52 -12.31 -2.60
C THR A 88 7.50 -11.69 -3.60
N TYR A 89 7.07 -10.69 -4.36
CA TYR A 89 7.96 -9.99 -5.28
C TYR A 89 7.79 -8.47 -5.21
N GLU A 90 8.89 -7.77 -5.46
CA GLU A 90 8.91 -6.33 -5.66
C GLU A 90 9.75 -6.03 -6.91
N GLY A 91 9.11 -5.50 -7.95
CA GLY A 91 9.72 -5.37 -9.26
C GLY A 91 10.26 -6.71 -9.77
N GLY A 92 11.57 -6.77 -10.05
CA GLY A 92 12.24 -7.98 -10.55
C GLY A 92 12.79 -8.91 -9.46
N LEU A 93 12.57 -8.60 -8.18
CA LEU A 93 13.15 -9.34 -7.05
C LEU A 93 12.12 -10.24 -6.39
N ILE A 94 12.48 -11.51 -6.21
CA ILE A 94 11.73 -12.42 -5.34
C ILE A 94 12.25 -12.22 -3.92
N ILE A 95 11.34 -11.89 -3.02
CA ILE A 95 11.61 -11.55 -1.63
C ILE A 95 11.11 -12.72 -0.77
N GLU A 96 12.00 -13.27 0.04
CA GLU A 96 11.63 -14.18 1.13
C GLU A 96 11.26 -13.36 2.37
N LYS A 97 10.12 -13.69 2.96
CA LYS A 97 9.65 -13.19 4.24
C LYS A 97 9.36 -14.37 5.17
N GLN A 98 9.08 -14.08 6.44
CA GLN A 98 8.77 -15.07 7.45
C GLN A 98 7.38 -14.78 8.03
N CYS A 99 6.61 -15.82 8.36
CA CYS A 99 5.28 -15.71 8.98
C CYS A 99 5.03 -16.86 9.98
N GLU A 100 4.02 -16.73 10.83
CA GLU A 100 3.62 -17.82 11.76
C GLU A 100 2.66 -18.83 11.12
N GLU A 101 1.85 -18.35 10.17
CA GLU A 101 0.83 -19.09 9.45
C GLU A 101 0.75 -18.57 8.00
N LEU A 102 0.46 -19.47 7.05
CA LEU A 102 0.43 -19.17 5.63
C LEU A 102 -0.94 -18.67 5.18
N GLY A 103 -0.96 -17.81 4.16
CA GLY A 103 -2.16 -17.42 3.42
C GLY A 103 -3.02 -16.38 4.13
N TRP A 104 -4.05 -15.90 3.43
CA TRP A 104 -4.95 -14.88 3.96
C TRP A 104 -5.80 -15.43 5.14
N PRO A 105 -6.09 -14.63 6.19
CA PRO A 105 -5.73 -13.22 6.43
C PRO A 105 -4.46 -13.04 7.28
N ASN A 106 -3.48 -13.95 7.17
CA ASN A 106 -2.26 -13.88 7.98
C ASN A 106 -1.29 -12.83 7.45
N VAL A 107 -0.38 -12.40 8.33
CA VAL A 107 0.66 -11.42 8.01
C VAL A 107 2.04 -12.01 8.21
N THR A 108 3.02 -11.44 7.51
CA THR A 108 4.43 -11.71 7.75
C THR A 108 4.92 -11.01 9.03
N HIS A 109 6.12 -11.36 9.49
CA HIS A 109 6.72 -10.81 10.71
C HIS A 109 6.92 -9.30 10.64
N ASP A 110 7.17 -8.76 9.44
CA ASP A 110 7.21 -7.31 9.17
C ASP A 110 5.82 -6.69 8.91
N GLY A 111 4.75 -7.49 9.04
CA GLY A 111 3.36 -7.04 9.03
C GLY A 111 2.69 -6.96 7.66
N ALA A 112 3.30 -7.49 6.60
CA ALA A 112 2.69 -7.49 5.27
C ALA A 112 1.58 -8.54 5.17
N MET A 113 0.42 -8.15 4.63
CA MET A 113 -0.74 -9.02 4.42
C MET A 113 -0.50 -10.06 3.33
N GLN A 114 -0.73 -11.34 3.65
CA GLN A 114 -0.55 -12.45 2.72
C GLN A 114 -1.79 -12.65 1.83
N PHE A 115 -1.99 -11.78 0.84
CA PHE A 115 -3.03 -12.02 -0.17
C PHE A 115 -2.67 -13.22 -1.05
N ASP A 116 -3.68 -14.02 -1.43
CA ASP A 116 -3.50 -15.27 -2.18
C ASP A 116 -2.80 -15.09 -3.54
N ASN A 117 -2.82 -13.88 -4.10
CA ASN A 117 -2.22 -13.56 -5.40
C ASN A 117 -0.89 -12.79 -5.30
N SER A 118 -0.37 -12.57 -4.09
CA SER A 118 0.91 -11.88 -3.88
C SER A 118 1.87 -12.61 -2.97
N PHE A 119 1.41 -13.64 -2.24
CA PHE A 119 2.22 -14.47 -1.36
C PHE A 119 2.04 -15.96 -1.65
N SER A 120 3.14 -16.72 -1.58
CA SER A 120 3.11 -18.18 -1.68
C SER A 120 4.31 -18.81 -0.98
N PRO A 121 4.19 -20.00 -0.39
CA PRO A 121 5.34 -20.77 0.08
C PRO A 121 6.22 -21.30 -1.08
N ASP A 122 5.77 -21.18 -2.34
CA ASP A 122 6.51 -21.58 -3.53
C ASP A 122 7.03 -20.35 -4.30
N ALA A 123 8.34 -20.11 -4.20
CA ALA A 123 9.03 -19.04 -4.92
C ALA A 123 8.91 -19.14 -6.45
N GLY A 124 8.70 -20.34 -7.01
CA GLY A 124 8.48 -20.55 -8.44
C GLY A 124 7.14 -19.98 -8.91
N ILE A 125 6.09 -20.15 -8.12
CA ILE A 125 4.77 -19.55 -8.39
C ILE A 125 4.86 -18.02 -8.33
N VAL A 126 5.53 -17.47 -7.30
CA VAL A 126 5.73 -16.02 -7.17
C VAL A 126 6.50 -15.46 -8.36
N ARG A 127 7.49 -16.19 -8.86
CA ARG A 127 8.23 -15.80 -10.07
C ARG A 127 7.35 -15.76 -11.32
N ILE A 128 6.41 -16.69 -11.47
CA ILE A 128 5.44 -16.66 -12.57
C ILE A 128 4.59 -15.40 -12.47
N TRP A 129 4.05 -15.08 -11.29
CA TRP A 129 3.27 -13.86 -11.08
C TRP A 129 4.07 -12.59 -11.39
N ALA A 130 5.33 -12.52 -10.96
CA ALA A 130 6.21 -11.39 -11.24
C ALA A 130 6.46 -11.22 -12.76
N ILE A 131 6.68 -12.32 -13.49
CA ILE A 131 6.86 -12.31 -14.95
C ILE A 131 5.59 -11.84 -15.66
N ASP A 132 4.43 -12.36 -15.26
CA ASP A 132 3.16 -12.01 -15.87
C ASP A 132 2.79 -10.54 -15.60
N ASN A 133 3.04 -10.06 -14.38
CA ASN A 133 2.89 -8.65 -14.04
C ASN A 133 3.81 -7.74 -14.88
N ALA A 134 5.09 -8.11 -15.02
CA ALA A 134 6.03 -7.36 -15.83
C ALA A 134 5.64 -7.33 -17.32
N ARG A 135 5.16 -8.46 -17.88
CA ARG A 135 4.66 -8.53 -19.26
C ARG A 135 3.45 -7.64 -19.48
N ALA A 136 2.48 -7.67 -18.54
CA ALA A 136 1.31 -6.81 -18.59
C ALA A 136 1.72 -5.32 -18.54
N GLY A 137 2.66 -4.97 -17.65
CA GLY A 137 3.21 -3.61 -17.56
C GLY A 137 3.89 -3.14 -18.85
N ILE A 138 4.69 -4.00 -19.48
CA ILE A 138 5.33 -3.69 -20.78
C ILE A 138 4.28 -3.46 -21.86
N SER A 139 3.26 -4.33 -21.96
CA SER A 139 2.19 -4.18 -22.94
C SER A 139 1.46 -2.85 -22.76
N TRP A 140 1.01 -2.58 -21.54
CA TRP A 140 0.30 -1.35 -21.20
C TRP A 140 1.13 -0.10 -21.47
N MET A 141 2.42 -0.10 -21.10
CA MET A 141 3.31 1.04 -21.34
C MET A 141 3.57 1.24 -22.83
N THR A 142 3.67 0.16 -23.61
CA THR A 142 3.85 0.23 -25.06
C THR A 142 2.65 0.91 -25.73
N ASP A 143 1.44 0.47 -25.37
CA ASP A 143 0.20 1.06 -25.88
C ASP A 143 0.09 2.54 -25.46
N HIS A 144 0.41 2.84 -24.20
CA HIS A 144 0.37 4.21 -23.69
C HIS A 144 1.36 5.14 -24.39
N ILE A 145 2.58 4.68 -24.69
CA ILE A 145 3.56 5.44 -25.48
C ILE A 145 2.99 5.78 -26.85
N ALA A 146 2.39 4.80 -27.54
CA ALA A 146 1.81 5.03 -28.87
C ALA A 146 0.67 6.06 -28.83
N GLU A 147 -0.19 6.00 -27.80
CA GLU A 147 -1.25 6.99 -27.59
C GLU A 147 -0.70 8.40 -27.34
N GLU A 148 0.32 8.53 -26.49
CA GLU A 148 0.93 9.82 -26.16
C GLU A 148 1.72 10.40 -27.35
N GLU A 149 2.38 9.57 -28.16
CA GLU A 149 3.02 10.00 -29.40
C GLU A 149 2.01 10.56 -30.40
N ALA A 150 0.84 9.93 -30.53
CA ALA A 150 -0.24 10.42 -31.38
C ALA A 150 -0.79 11.78 -30.89
N LYS A 151 -0.98 11.94 -29.58
CA LYS A 151 -1.39 13.23 -28.98
C LYS A 151 -0.32 14.31 -29.19
N LEU A 152 0.95 13.97 -29.01
CA LEU A 152 2.06 14.89 -29.25
C LEU A 152 2.09 15.36 -30.70
N ALA A 153 1.86 14.46 -31.66
CA ALA A 153 1.75 14.81 -33.07
C ALA A 153 0.60 15.78 -33.35
N GLU A 154 -0.58 15.55 -32.74
CA GLU A 154 -1.72 16.47 -32.83
C GLU A 154 -1.36 17.86 -32.27
N PHE A 155 -0.75 17.91 -31.09
CA PHE A 155 -0.36 19.19 -30.47
C PHE A 155 0.70 19.93 -31.27
N ARG A 156 1.65 19.23 -31.88
CA ARG A 156 2.63 19.83 -32.79
C ARG A 156 1.97 20.42 -34.03
N ALA A 157 1.02 19.72 -34.63
CA ALA A 157 0.27 20.23 -35.78
C ALA A 157 -0.53 21.49 -35.42
N ARG A 158 -1.18 21.49 -34.25
CA ARG A 158 -1.92 22.64 -33.74
C ARG A 158 -1.01 23.83 -33.44
N LEU A 159 0.16 23.60 -32.84
CA LEU A 159 1.16 24.64 -32.59
C LEU A 159 1.62 25.28 -33.90
N ALA A 160 2.01 24.46 -34.88
CA ALA A 160 2.46 24.94 -36.18
C ALA A 160 1.38 25.79 -36.87
N GLN A 161 0.11 25.39 -36.77
CA GLN A 161 -1.00 26.20 -37.28
C GLN A 161 -1.08 27.56 -36.58
N ARG A 162 -0.97 27.61 -35.24
CA ARG A 162 -1.01 28.88 -34.49
C ARG A 162 0.16 29.78 -34.82
N GLU A 163 1.35 29.21 -35.03
CA GLU A 163 2.54 29.96 -35.46
C GLU A 163 2.36 30.54 -36.87
N ALA A 164 1.76 29.78 -37.79
CA ALA A 164 1.43 30.26 -39.13
C ALA A 164 0.38 31.37 -39.09
N ASP A 165 -0.70 31.19 -38.31
CA ASP A 165 -1.75 32.20 -38.12
C ASP A 165 -1.16 33.50 -37.56
N LEU A 166 -0.29 33.41 -36.55
CA LEU A 166 0.37 34.57 -35.95
C LEU A 166 1.23 35.31 -36.97
N ARG A 167 2.01 34.58 -37.78
CA ARG A 167 2.86 35.20 -38.82
C ARG A 167 2.03 35.99 -39.83
N LEU A 168 0.94 35.41 -40.32
CA LEU A 168 0.04 36.07 -41.26
C LEU A 168 -0.56 37.35 -40.66
N LEU A 169 -0.97 37.30 -39.40
CA LEU A 169 -1.51 38.48 -38.70
C LEU A 169 -0.46 39.58 -38.50
N MET A 170 0.79 39.21 -38.18
CA MET A 170 1.88 40.17 -38.03
C MET A 170 2.25 40.86 -39.34
N GLU A 171 2.26 40.12 -40.46
CA GLU A 171 2.54 40.67 -41.79
C GLU A 171 1.41 41.61 -42.30
N ALA A 172 0.18 41.43 -41.80
CA ALA A 172 -0.98 42.23 -42.18
C ALA A 172 -1.14 43.53 -41.37
N LEU A 173 -0.26 43.81 -40.39
CA LEU A 173 -0.30 45.06 -39.63
C LEU A 173 0.25 46.23 -40.47
N PRO A 174 -0.51 47.32 -40.66
CA PRO A 174 0.05 48.54 -41.24
C PRO A 174 1.02 49.22 -40.26
N GLU A 175 1.99 49.98 -40.80
CA GLU A 175 2.92 50.83 -40.02
C GLU A 175 2.21 51.83 -39.11
#